data_AF-A0A538KP83-F1
#
_entry.id   AF-A0A538KP83-F1
#
_cell.length_a   1.000
_cell.length_b   1.000
_cell.length_c   1.000
_cell.angle_alpha   90.00
_cell.angle_beta   90.00
_cell.angle_gamma   90.00
#
_symmetry.space_group_name_H-M   'P 1'
#
loop_
_entity.id
_entity.type
_entity.pdbx_description
1 polymer ?
#
loop_
_entity_poly.entity_id
_entity_poly.type
_entity_poly.pdbx_seq_one_letter_code
_entity_poly.pdbx_strand_id
1 'polypeptide(L)'
;MRRAVPKVLRLWAAALVVGLTAIVGVASAATPPTLGVFQSTVTNFLSPNTHTTFSAKIVGASGGFSVYTLTGDSRNHPQCLSKACRAIWPWVAVKNGTMPTKNPLIKAKLGIWKHNGVNQLTLGGHPLYFFFMDK
;
A
#
# COMPACT_ATOMS: atom_id res chain seq x y z
N MET A 1 74.89 -25.72 10.33
CA MET A 1 75.86 -25.62 9.22
C MET A 1 75.35 -24.60 8.21
N ARG A 2 76.22 -23.71 7.77
CA ARG A 2 75.95 -22.54 6.90
C ARG A 2 75.70 -22.97 5.46
N ARG A 3 74.82 -22.27 4.73
CA ARG A 3 75.03 -21.83 3.33
C ARG A 3 74.07 -20.71 2.94
N ALA A 4 74.59 -19.78 2.14
CA ALA A 4 74.07 -18.46 1.82
C ALA A 4 73.61 -18.35 0.35
N VAL A 5 72.55 -17.54 0.09
CA VAL A 5 72.32 -16.48 -0.97
C VAL A 5 72.56 -16.88 -2.46
N PRO A 6 71.72 -16.53 -3.50
CA PRO A 6 71.39 -15.13 -3.84
C PRO A 6 70.09 -14.74 -4.63
N LYS A 7 69.77 -13.43 -4.49
CA LYS A 7 69.32 -12.37 -5.45
C LYS A 7 68.08 -12.49 -6.37
N VAL A 8 67.33 -11.37 -6.32
CA VAL A 8 66.59 -10.61 -7.36
C VAL A 8 65.27 -11.19 -7.91
N LEU A 9 64.12 -10.58 -7.55
CA LEU A 9 63.47 -9.41 -8.17
C LEU A 9 62.39 -9.85 -9.17
N ARG A 10 61.12 -9.61 -8.81
CA ARG A 10 60.12 -8.98 -9.70
C ARG A 10 58.81 -8.76 -8.94
N LEU A 11 58.55 -7.48 -8.73
CA LEU A 11 57.29 -6.89 -8.31
C LEU A 11 56.15 -7.33 -9.24
N TRP A 12 55.05 -7.83 -8.69
CA TRP A 12 53.70 -7.61 -9.23
C TRP A 12 52.73 -7.54 -8.06
N ALA A 13 52.24 -6.33 -7.81
CA ALA A 13 51.18 -6.05 -6.85
C ALA A 13 49.83 -6.50 -7.44
N ALA A 14 49.05 -7.26 -6.66
CA ALA A 14 47.61 -7.35 -6.83
C ALA A 14 47.00 -7.48 -5.44
N ALA A 15 46.46 -6.37 -4.94
CA ALA A 15 45.79 -6.29 -3.66
C ALA A 15 44.47 -7.07 -3.72
N LEU A 16 44.38 -8.17 -2.95
CA LEU A 16 43.12 -8.85 -2.65
C LEU A 16 42.46 -8.13 -1.47
N VAL A 17 41.58 -7.18 -1.78
CA VAL A 17 40.63 -6.64 -0.79
C VAL A 17 39.53 -7.69 -0.62
N VAL A 18 39.61 -8.49 0.45
CA VAL A 18 38.55 -9.41 0.84
C VAL A 18 37.36 -8.59 1.32
N GLY A 19 36.27 -8.64 0.54
CA GLY A 19 35.05 -7.89 0.76
C GLY A 19 34.29 -8.34 1.99
N LEU A 20 34.02 -7.40 2.90
CA LEU A 20 33.00 -7.52 3.92
C LEU A 20 31.75 -6.78 3.40
N THR A 21 30.93 -7.45 2.59
CA THR A 21 29.62 -6.90 2.20
C THR A 21 28.68 -7.01 3.39
N ALA A 22 28.58 -5.92 4.15
CA ALA A 22 27.46 -5.72 5.08
C ALA A 22 26.18 -5.74 4.24
N ILE A 23 25.36 -6.78 4.44
CA ILE A 23 24.03 -6.86 3.86
C ILE A 23 23.20 -5.81 4.60
N VAL A 24 23.15 -4.59 4.06
CA VAL A 24 22.20 -3.57 4.53
C VAL A 24 20.83 -4.11 4.20
N GLY A 25 20.18 -4.73 5.19
CA GLY A 25 18.78 -5.07 5.12
C GLY A 25 18.00 -3.79 4.88
N VAL A 26 17.57 -3.57 3.64
CA VAL A 26 16.61 -2.52 3.33
C VAL A 26 15.32 -2.88 4.05
N ALA A 27 15.12 -2.30 5.23
CA ALA A 27 13.82 -2.31 5.88
C ALA A 27 12.87 -1.60 4.91
N SER A 28 12.06 -2.39 4.20
CA SER A 28 10.97 -1.88 3.38
C SER A 28 10.01 -1.18 4.35
N ALA A 29 10.14 0.14 4.44
CA ALA A 29 9.18 0.96 5.15
C ALA A 29 7.81 0.73 4.48
N ALA A 30 6.96 -0.06 5.14
CA ALA A 30 5.59 -0.26 4.70
C ALA A 30 4.95 1.13 4.62
N THR A 31 4.65 1.57 3.40
CA THR A 31 4.05 2.87 3.18
C THR A 31 2.68 2.89 3.88
N PRO A 32 2.38 3.93 4.67
CA PRO A 32 1.08 4.06 5.29
C PRO A 32 -0.02 4.05 4.22
N PRO A 33 -1.17 3.41 4.49
CA PRO A 33 -2.30 3.52 3.58
C PRO A 33 -2.64 5.01 3.45
N THR A 34 -2.46 5.52 2.24
CA THR A 34 -2.65 6.92 1.89
C THR A 34 -3.90 7.00 1.02
N LEU A 35 -4.90 7.77 1.47
CA LEU A 35 -6.08 8.00 0.66
C LEU A 35 -5.81 9.10 -0.38
N GLY A 36 -5.95 8.75 -1.64
CA GLY A 36 -5.85 9.64 -2.80
C GLY A 36 -7.23 10.04 -3.33
N VAL A 37 -7.23 11.04 -4.22
CA VAL A 37 -8.37 11.35 -5.08
C VAL A 37 -7.96 11.07 -6.51
N PHE A 38 -8.76 10.29 -7.22
CA PHE A 38 -8.51 9.87 -8.59
C PHE A 38 -9.67 10.32 -9.48
N GLN A 39 -9.38 10.67 -10.74
CA GLN A 39 -10.41 10.88 -11.75
C GLN A 39 -10.80 9.53 -12.32
N SER A 40 -12.07 9.17 -12.18
CA SER A 40 -12.65 7.99 -12.80
C SER A 40 -13.61 8.44 -13.89
N THR A 41 -13.50 7.83 -15.07
CA THR A 41 -14.38 8.11 -16.21
C THR A 41 -15.08 6.82 -16.62
N VAL A 42 -16.40 6.87 -16.67
CA VAL A 42 -17.26 5.79 -17.14
C VAL A 42 -17.76 6.16 -18.52
N THR A 43 -17.59 5.26 -19.49
CA THR A 43 -18.14 5.41 -20.83
C THR A 43 -19.29 4.42 -20.99
N ASN A 44 -20.50 4.92 -21.21
CA ASN A 44 -21.65 4.10 -21.51
C ASN A 44 -21.79 3.94 -23.03
N PHE A 45 -21.91 2.70 -23.50
CA PHE A 45 -22.03 2.36 -24.91
C PHE A 45 -23.51 2.11 -25.25
N LEU A 46 -24.17 3.09 -25.87
CA LEU A 46 -25.59 3.03 -26.22
C LEU A 46 -25.81 2.39 -27.61
N SER A 47 -24.87 2.56 -28.53
CA SER A 47 -24.89 2.06 -29.92
C SER A 47 -23.45 2.03 -30.48
N PRO A 48 -23.12 1.36 -31.61
CA PRO A 48 -21.74 1.24 -32.11
C PRO A 48 -20.99 2.55 -32.35
N ASN A 49 -21.70 3.68 -32.45
CA ASN A 49 -21.13 5.01 -32.62
C ASN A 49 -21.73 6.05 -31.66
N THR A 50 -22.43 5.62 -30.62
CA THR A 50 -23.08 6.53 -29.67
C THR A 50 -22.71 6.12 -28.26
N HIS A 51 -21.91 6.98 -27.64
CA HIS A 51 -21.39 6.78 -26.31
C HIS A 51 -21.55 8.06 -25.51
N THR A 52 -21.83 7.92 -24.22
CA THR A 52 -21.79 9.03 -23.28
C THR A 52 -20.69 8.77 -22.26
N THR A 53 -19.97 9.81 -21.89
CA THR A 53 -18.91 9.73 -20.89
C THR A 53 -19.32 10.51 -19.66
N PHE A 54 -18.99 9.97 -18.49
CA PHE A 54 -19.20 10.59 -17.20
C PHE A 54 -17.92 10.51 -16.40
N SER A 55 -17.44 11.65 -15.90
CA SER A 55 -16.23 11.72 -15.09
C SER A 55 -16.54 12.18 -13.68
N ALA A 56 -15.97 11.48 -12.69
CA ALA A 56 -16.10 11.82 -11.28
C ALA A 56 -14.78 11.65 -10.55
N LYS A 57 -14.60 12.44 -9.49
CA LYS A 57 -13.50 12.27 -8.54
C LYS A 57 -13.90 11.24 -7.48
N ILE A 58 -13.13 10.18 -7.34
CA ILE A 58 -13.34 9.14 -6.34
C ILE A 58 -12.18 9.08 -5.35
N VAL A 59 -12.44 8.58 -4.14
CA VAL A 59 -11.40 8.32 -3.15
C VAL A 59 -10.87 6.90 -3.39
N GLY A 60 -9.55 6.75 -3.35
CA GLY A 60 -8.90 5.45 -3.43
C GLY A 60 -7.75 5.34 -2.44
N ALA A 61 -7.24 4.13 -2.23
CA ALA A 61 -6.06 3.88 -1.41
C ALA A 61 -4.78 3.80 -2.25
N SER A 62 -3.63 3.80 -1.57
CA SER A 62 -2.34 3.48 -2.17
C SER A 62 -2.41 2.13 -2.89
N GLY A 63 -2.15 2.11 -4.19
CA GLY A 63 -2.31 0.93 -5.06
C GLY A 63 -3.35 1.10 -6.17
N GLY A 64 -4.09 2.22 -6.20
CA GLY A 64 -5.05 2.54 -7.28
C GLY A 64 -6.44 1.94 -7.08
N PHE A 65 -6.67 1.24 -5.97
CA PHE A 65 -7.97 0.66 -5.65
C PHE A 65 -8.92 1.70 -5.07
N SER A 66 -10.15 1.72 -5.58
CA SER A 66 -11.27 2.48 -5.02
C SER A 66 -11.59 2.01 -3.60
N VAL A 67 -12.03 2.94 -2.74
CA VAL A 67 -12.51 2.60 -1.41
C VAL A 67 -13.98 2.98 -1.26
N TYR A 68 -14.70 2.13 -0.53
CA TYR A 68 -16.14 2.19 -0.39
C TYR A 68 -16.55 2.30 1.07
N THR A 69 -17.73 2.88 1.27
CA THR A 69 -18.49 2.77 2.52
C THR A 69 -19.74 1.95 2.20
N LEU A 70 -20.19 1.10 3.12
CA LEU A 70 -21.37 0.28 2.90
C LEU A 70 -22.61 1.01 3.44
N THR A 71 -23.68 0.99 2.65
CA THR A 71 -24.97 1.55 3.07
C THR A 71 -25.49 0.73 4.25
N GLY A 72 -25.77 1.39 5.37
CA GLY A 72 -26.16 0.75 6.63
C GLY A 72 -25.04 0.69 7.68
N ASP A 73 -23.79 0.99 7.32
CA ASP A 73 -22.73 1.14 8.30
C ASP A 73 -22.89 2.45 9.08
N SER A 74 -22.81 2.35 10.41
CA SER A 74 -22.67 3.50 11.28
C SER A 74 -21.29 3.54 11.92
N ARG A 75 -20.99 4.67 12.58
CA ARG A 75 -19.69 4.91 13.22
C ARG A 75 -19.26 3.83 14.21
N ASN A 76 -20.24 3.17 14.84
CA ASN A 76 -20.01 2.17 15.87
C ASN A 76 -20.57 0.79 15.49
N HIS A 77 -21.11 0.63 14.28
CA HIS A 77 -21.77 -0.60 13.85
C HIS A 77 -21.52 -0.84 12.36
N PRO A 78 -20.42 -1.52 11.99
CA PRO A 78 -20.32 -2.07 10.65
C PRO A 78 -21.24 -3.29 10.49
N GLN A 79 -21.80 -3.43 9.31
CA GLN A 79 -22.60 -4.58 8.92
C GLN A 79 -21.70 -5.72 8.42
N CYS A 80 -20.52 -5.40 7.88
CA CYS A 80 -19.67 -6.37 7.20
C CYS A 80 -18.62 -7.03 8.12
N LEU A 81 -19.10 -7.82 9.09
CA LEU A 81 -18.24 -8.57 10.02
C LEU A 81 -18.08 -10.06 9.67
N SER A 82 -19.04 -10.64 8.95
CA SER A 82 -19.02 -12.05 8.59
C SER A 82 -17.89 -12.37 7.60
N LYS A 83 -17.45 -13.65 7.58
CA LYS A 83 -16.43 -14.11 6.62
C LYS A 83 -16.90 -13.95 5.17
N ALA A 84 -18.17 -14.27 4.90
CA ALA A 84 -18.75 -14.14 3.57
C ALA A 84 -18.77 -12.69 3.10
N CYS A 85 -19.15 -11.74 3.97
CA CYS A 85 -19.15 -10.33 3.59
C CYS A 85 -17.74 -9.83 3.29
N ARG A 86 -16.76 -10.19 4.12
CA ARG A 86 -15.35 -9.82 3.90
C ARG A 86 -14.72 -10.40 2.64
N ALA A 87 -15.28 -11.47 2.08
CA ALA A 87 -14.82 -12.01 0.80
C ALA A 87 -15.16 -11.06 -0.35
N ILE A 88 -16.31 -10.36 -0.25
CA ILE A 88 -16.80 -9.42 -1.27
C ILE A 88 -16.31 -7.99 -0.98
N TRP A 89 -16.34 -7.61 0.29
CA TRP A 89 -15.95 -6.29 0.81
C TRP A 89 -14.81 -6.42 1.83
N PRO A 90 -13.57 -6.71 1.39
CA PRO A 90 -12.43 -6.77 2.30
C PRO A 90 -12.22 -5.43 3.02
N TRP A 91 -11.88 -5.47 4.31
CA TRP A 91 -11.58 -4.28 5.08
C TRP A 91 -10.31 -3.58 4.57
N VAL A 92 -10.31 -2.24 4.58
CA VAL A 92 -9.10 -1.45 4.39
C VAL A 92 -8.31 -1.45 5.69
N ALA A 93 -7.35 -2.36 5.83
CA ALA A 93 -6.57 -2.53 7.04
C ALA A 93 -5.40 -1.53 7.13
N VAL A 94 -5.12 -1.06 8.34
CA VAL A 94 -3.96 -0.23 8.69
C VAL A 94 -3.01 -1.06 9.54
N LYS A 95 -1.73 -1.08 9.18
CA LYS A 95 -0.72 -1.77 9.97
C LYS A 95 -0.56 -1.12 11.35
N ASN A 96 -0.25 -1.91 12.38
CA ASN A 96 0.04 -1.39 13.71
C ASN A 96 1.23 -0.40 13.66
N GLY A 97 1.11 0.70 14.41
CA GLY A 97 2.14 1.74 14.47
C GLY A 97 2.21 2.65 13.23
N THR A 98 1.30 2.48 12.28
CA THR A 98 1.27 3.25 11.03
C THR A 98 0.17 4.31 11.09
N MET A 99 0.54 5.57 10.81
CA MET A 99 -0.43 6.67 10.74
C MET A 99 -0.91 6.85 9.30
N PRO A 100 -2.21 6.63 9.00
CA PRO A 100 -2.75 6.82 7.67
C PRO A 100 -2.81 8.31 7.33
N THR A 101 -2.62 8.62 6.04
CA THR A 101 -2.67 9.99 5.53
C THR A 101 -3.73 10.10 4.42
N LYS A 102 -4.12 11.32 4.07
CA LYS A 102 -5.11 11.58 3.02
C LYS A 102 -4.73 12.81 2.19
N ASN A 103 -5.19 12.82 0.95
CA ASN A 103 -5.14 13.99 0.08
C ASN A 103 -5.90 15.18 0.73
N PRO A 104 -5.39 16.42 0.67
CA PRO A 104 -6.05 17.62 1.23
C PRO A 104 -7.45 17.93 0.69
N LEU A 105 -7.80 17.40 -0.48
CA LEU A 105 -9.14 17.51 -1.06
C LEU A 105 -10.17 16.68 -0.29
N ILE A 106 -9.75 15.63 0.42
CA ILE A 106 -10.61 14.81 1.26
C ILE A 106 -10.84 15.55 2.58
N LYS A 107 -12.00 16.18 2.75
CA LYS A 107 -12.30 16.97 3.95
C LYS A 107 -12.69 16.13 5.17
N ALA A 108 -13.34 14.98 4.95
CA ALA A 108 -13.74 14.06 6.01
C ALA A 108 -12.54 13.55 6.83
N LYS A 109 -12.68 13.45 8.15
CA LYS A 109 -11.59 13.05 9.05
C LYS A 109 -11.22 11.57 8.84
N LEU A 110 -9.92 11.28 8.84
CA LEU A 110 -9.45 9.90 8.95
C LEU A 110 -9.53 9.44 10.41
N GLY A 111 -9.84 8.15 10.59
CA GLY A 111 -9.78 7.49 11.87
C GLY A 111 -9.33 6.04 11.72
N ILE A 112 -9.15 5.38 12.85
CA ILE A 112 -8.87 3.96 12.93
C ILE A 112 -9.92 3.36 13.86
N TRP A 113 -10.54 2.29 13.42
CA TRP A 113 -11.45 1.50 14.22
C TRP A 113 -10.84 0.13 14.49
N LYS A 114 -10.78 -0.25 15.77
CA LYS A 114 -10.14 -1.50 16.22
C LYS A 114 -11.20 -2.53 16.55
N HIS A 115 -11.17 -3.67 15.88
CA HIS A 115 -12.10 -4.77 16.11
C HIS A 115 -11.54 -6.06 15.50
N ASN A 116 -11.93 -7.23 16.03
CA ASN A 116 -11.55 -8.54 15.48
C ASN A 116 -10.04 -8.69 15.20
N GLY A 117 -9.18 -8.06 16.03
CA GLY A 117 -7.72 -8.08 15.86
C GLY A 117 -7.18 -7.23 14.69
N VAL A 118 -8.02 -6.43 14.03
CA VAL A 118 -7.66 -5.58 12.89
C VAL A 118 -7.88 -4.11 13.23
N ASN A 119 -7.01 -3.25 12.69
CA ASN A 119 -7.23 -1.81 12.64
C ASN A 119 -7.81 -1.48 11.26
N GLN A 120 -9.12 -1.22 11.19
CA GLN A 120 -9.77 -0.80 9.95
C GLN A 120 -9.70 0.72 9.80
N LEU A 121 -9.37 1.20 8.61
CA LEU A 121 -9.38 2.62 8.28
C LEU A 121 -10.82 3.13 8.23
N THR A 122 -11.07 4.32 8.78
CA THR A 122 -12.36 5.00 8.68
C THR A 122 -12.23 6.38 8.05
N LEU A 123 -13.27 6.82 7.35
CA LEU A 123 -13.38 8.16 6.78
C LEU A 123 -14.71 8.79 7.20
N GLY A 124 -14.66 9.95 7.85
CA GLY A 124 -15.85 10.57 8.43
C GLY A 124 -16.50 9.74 9.55
N GLY A 125 -15.77 8.77 10.10
CA GLY A 125 -16.30 7.81 11.06
C GLY A 125 -16.89 6.54 10.43
N HIS A 126 -17.00 6.44 9.10
CA HIS A 126 -17.48 5.23 8.45
C HIS A 126 -16.32 4.28 8.12
N PRO A 127 -16.49 2.96 8.35
CA PRO A 127 -15.51 1.95 7.96
C PRO A 127 -15.33 1.92 6.43
N LEU A 128 -14.07 1.75 6.00
CA LEU A 128 -13.71 1.66 4.60
C LEU A 128 -13.46 0.22 4.16
N TYR A 129 -13.89 -0.09 2.94
CA TYR A 129 -13.76 -1.39 2.31
C TYR A 129 -13.18 -1.27 0.91
N PHE A 130 -12.47 -2.30 0.49
CA PHE A 130 -12.22 -2.57 -0.92
C PHE A 130 -13.38 -3.37 -1.50
N PHE A 131 -13.54 -3.32 -2.82
CA PHE A 131 -14.38 -4.26 -3.54
C PHE A 131 -13.50 -5.35 -4.16
N PHE A 132 -13.92 -6.61 -4.09
CA PHE A 132 -13.07 -7.72 -4.53
C PHE A 132 -12.86 -7.76 -6.05
N MET A 133 -13.83 -7.29 -6.86
CA MET A 133 -13.72 -7.26 -8.33
C MET A 133 -12.94 -6.05 -8.86
N ASP A 134 -12.51 -5.13 -7.98
CA ASP A 134 -11.63 -4.02 -8.36
C ASP A 134 -10.15 -4.42 -8.32
N LYS A 135 -9.83 -5.63 -7.84
CA LYS A 135 -8.48 -6.23 -7.89
C LYS A 135 -8.22 -6.92 -9.21
#